data_AF-A0A1B6J4E5-F1
#
_entry.id   AF-A0A1B6J4E5-F1
#
_cell.length_a   1.000
_cell.length_b   1.000
_cell.length_c   1.000
_cell.angle_alpha   90.00
_cell.angle_beta   90.00
_cell.angle_gamma   90.00
#
_symmetry.space_group_name_H-M   'P 1'
#
loop_
_entity.id
_entity.type
_entity.pdbx_description
1 polymer ?
#
loop_
_entity_poly.entity_id
_entity_poly.type
_entity_poly.pdbx_seq_one_letter_code
_entity_poly.pdbx_strand_id
1 'polypeptide(L)'
;TRHLRLECGMPPQFRCPHCDFQSTRKGSINAHIAVRHAAEAEKSPQSQSRYQCPGCKKLFSYKVAMLKHRNECGRVSASLSCPKCAFVAQRSVDLDVHIATTHFVL
;
A
#
# COMPACT_ATOMS: atom_id res chain seq x y z
N THR A 1 -15.23 -23.69 -4.58
CA THR A 1 -15.08 -22.43 -5.37
C THR A 1 -15.81 -21.29 -4.66
N ARG A 2 -15.35 -20.03 -4.81
CA ARG A 2 -15.69 -18.80 -4.06
C ARG A 2 -17.13 -18.67 -3.48
N HIS A 3 -18.12 -19.24 -4.15
CA HIS A 3 -19.53 -19.35 -3.76
C HIS A 3 -19.75 -19.84 -2.30
N LEU A 4 -19.06 -20.90 -1.86
CA LEU A 4 -19.25 -21.47 -0.51
C LEU A 4 -18.67 -20.59 0.63
N ARG A 5 -17.65 -19.77 0.35
CA ARG A 5 -16.97 -18.97 1.37
C ARG A 5 -17.62 -17.61 1.62
N LEU A 6 -18.42 -17.12 0.69
CA LEU A 6 -18.90 -15.73 0.68
C LEU A 6 -20.42 -15.60 0.42
N GLU A 7 -21.11 -16.66 0.03
CA GLU A 7 -22.50 -16.55 -0.45
C GLU A 7 -23.46 -17.54 0.19
N CYS A 8 -23.07 -18.81 0.37
CA CYS A 8 -23.94 -19.79 1.02
C CYS A 8 -23.78 -19.72 2.55
N GLY A 9 -24.79 -19.20 3.27
CA GLY A 9 -24.89 -19.26 4.73
C GLY A 9 -24.08 -18.23 5.53
N MET A 10 -23.37 -17.30 4.89
CA MET A 10 -22.62 -16.24 5.58
C MET A 10 -23.50 -15.01 5.84
N PRO A 11 -23.63 -14.55 7.10
CA PRO A 11 -24.32 -13.29 7.37
C PRO A 11 -23.57 -12.13 6.70
N PRO A 12 -24.27 -11.05 6.31
CA PRO A 12 -23.63 -9.91 5.68
C PRO A 12 -22.62 -9.28 6.65
N GLN A 13 -21.34 -9.36 6.32
CA GLN A 13 -20.25 -8.86 7.16
C GLN A 13 -20.01 -7.36 7.00
N PHE A 14 -20.56 -6.74 5.96
CA PHE A 14 -20.33 -5.34 5.66
C PHE A 14 -21.66 -4.59 5.68
N ARG A 15 -21.81 -3.66 6.62
CA ARG A 15 -22.97 -2.77 6.74
C ARG A 15 -22.62 -1.37 6.25
N CYS A 16 -23.56 -0.72 5.56
CA CYS A 16 -23.44 0.69 5.19
C CYS A 16 -23.50 1.57 6.46
N PRO A 17 -22.60 2.55 6.62
CA PRO A 17 -22.66 3.46 7.76
C PRO A 17 -23.76 4.53 7.66
N HIS A 18 -24.39 4.68 6.49
CA HIS A 18 -25.37 5.74 6.22
C HIS A 18 -26.82 5.23 6.12
N CYS A 19 -27.03 3.92 6.06
CA CYS A 19 -28.35 3.29 6.00
C CYS A 19 -28.30 1.82 6.40
N ASP A 20 -29.45 1.15 6.46
CA ASP A 20 -29.57 -0.26 6.84
C ASP A 20 -29.10 -1.27 5.79
N PHE A 21 -28.55 -0.81 4.65
CA PHE A 21 -28.04 -1.70 3.61
C PHE A 21 -26.85 -2.52 4.10
N GLN A 22 -26.87 -3.82 3.80
CA GLN A 22 -25.82 -4.76 4.19
C GLN A 22 -25.45 -5.68 3.03
N SER A 23 -24.20 -6.13 2.99
CA SER A 23 -23.72 -7.04 1.96
C SER A 23 -22.66 -7.99 2.51
N THR A 24 -22.53 -9.15 1.87
CA THR A 24 -21.45 -10.11 2.14
C THR A 24 -20.13 -9.70 1.47
N ARG A 25 -20.14 -8.69 0.59
CA ARG A 25 -18.96 -8.24 -0.16
C ARG A 25 -18.68 -6.75 0.04
N LYS A 26 -17.43 -6.43 0.33
CA LYS A 26 -16.96 -5.04 0.47
C LYS A 26 -17.16 -4.20 -0.79
N GLY A 27 -16.89 -4.78 -1.98
CA GLY A 27 -17.06 -4.07 -3.26
C GLY A 27 -18.50 -3.62 -3.49
N SER A 28 -19.47 -4.41 -3.06
CA SER A 28 -20.90 -4.08 -3.17
C SER A 28 -21.31 -2.95 -2.25
N ILE A 29 -20.76 -2.88 -1.02
CA ILE A 29 -20.98 -1.73 -0.12
C ILE A 29 -20.35 -0.45 -0.69
N ASN A 30 -19.13 -0.51 -1.22
CA ASN A 30 -18.50 0.66 -1.84
C ASN A 30 -19.29 1.19 -3.04
N ALA A 31 -19.78 0.29 -3.91
CA ALA A 31 -20.63 0.67 -5.04
C ALA A 31 -21.97 1.26 -4.57
N HIS A 32 -22.58 0.67 -3.54
CA HIS A 32 -23.80 1.21 -2.94
C HIS A 32 -23.58 2.63 -2.39
N ILE A 33 -22.51 2.87 -1.63
CA ILE A 33 -22.17 4.20 -1.10
C ILE A 33 -21.93 5.18 -2.25
N ALA A 34 -21.19 4.78 -3.29
CA ALA A 34 -20.90 5.66 -4.43
C ALA A 34 -22.16 6.09 -5.21
N VAL A 35 -23.19 5.25 -5.27
CA VAL A 35 -24.43 5.55 -6.02
C VAL A 35 -25.51 6.19 -5.14
N ARG A 36 -25.65 5.76 -3.88
CA ARG A 36 -26.74 6.17 -2.97
C ARG A 36 -26.32 7.20 -1.93
N HIS A 37 -25.02 7.31 -1.66
CA HIS A 37 -24.42 8.22 -0.68
C HIS A 37 -23.23 8.96 -1.32
N ALA A 38 -23.38 9.38 -2.59
CA ALA A 38 -22.29 9.95 -3.39
C ALA A 38 -21.62 11.17 -2.75
N ALA A 39 -22.37 11.99 -2.01
CA ALA A 39 -21.85 13.14 -1.26
C ALA A 39 -21.01 12.75 -0.02
N GLU A 40 -21.14 11.51 0.45
CA GLU A 40 -20.44 10.98 1.62
C GLU A 40 -19.37 9.93 1.25
N ALA A 41 -19.32 9.52 -0.02
CA ALA A 41 -18.35 8.57 -0.57
C ALA A 41 -16.88 9.05 -0.41
N GLU A 42 -16.68 10.36 -0.25
CA GLU A 42 -15.37 10.98 -0.04
C GLU A 42 -14.79 10.77 1.37
N LYS A 43 -15.60 10.25 2.31
CA LYS A 43 -15.22 10.07 3.73
C LYS A 43 -15.26 8.61 4.19
N SER A 44 -15.20 7.64 3.29
CA SER A 44 -14.81 6.30 3.74
C SER A 44 -13.30 6.32 4.06
N PRO A 45 -12.86 6.07 5.31
CA PRO A 45 -11.43 6.00 5.68
C PRO A 45 -10.65 4.89 4.93
N GLN A 46 -11.29 4.20 3.98
CA GLN A 46 -10.73 3.13 3.18
C GLN A 46 -10.86 3.36 1.65
N SER A 47 -11.39 4.49 1.20
CA SER A 47 -11.55 4.81 -0.25
C SER A 47 -10.47 5.75 -0.81
N GLN A 48 -9.50 6.17 0.02
CA GLN A 48 -8.31 6.86 -0.45
C GLN A 48 -7.08 6.16 0.11
N SER A 49 -6.61 5.16 -0.60
CA SER A 49 -5.23 4.75 -0.42
C SER A 49 -4.71 4.36 -1.79
N ARG A 50 -4.45 5.37 -2.63
CA ARG A 50 -3.44 5.17 -3.66
C ARG A 50 -2.20 4.70 -2.92
N TYR A 51 -1.83 3.44 -3.11
CA TYR A 51 -0.72 2.84 -2.40
C TYR A 51 0.55 3.43 -2.97
N GLN A 52 1.20 4.29 -2.19
CA GLN A 52 2.41 4.96 -2.62
C GLN A 52 3.63 4.09 -2.32
N CYS A 53 4.51 3.91 -3.31
CA CYS A 53 5.83 3.35 -3.08
C CYS A 53 6.64 4.35 -2.24
N PRO A 54 7.13 3.98 -1.05
CA PRO A 54 7.81 4.93 -0.19
C PRO A 54 9.21 5.31 -0.71
N GLY A 55 9.82 4.52 -1.61
CA GLY A 55 11.14 4.82 -2.18
C GLY A 55 11.12 5.69 -3.44
N CYS A 56 10.10 5.57 -4.30
CA CYS A 56 10.01 6.33 -5.56
C CYS A 56 8.75 7.19 -5.68
N LYS A 57 7.85 7.15 -4.69
CA LYS A 57 6.60 7.90 -4.61
C LYS A 57 5.54 7.57 -5.69
N LYS A 58 5.75 6.52 -6.50
CA LYS A 58 4.78 6.04 -7.50
C LYS A 58 3.51 5.51 -6.83
N LEU A 59 2.36 5.84 -7.39
CA LEU A 59 1.03 5.54 -6.85
C LEU A 59 0.40 4.35 -7.56
N PHE A 60 -0.28 3.50 -6.79
CA PHE A 60 -0.93 2.29 -7.30
C PHE A 60 -2.37 2.18 -6.79
N SER A 61 -3.26 1.66 -7.62
CA SER A 61 -4.67 1.43 -7.27
C SER A 61 -4.86 0.29 -6.26
N TYR A 62 -3.87 -0.61 -6.13
CA TYR A 62 -3.95 -1.80 -5.28
C TYR A 62 -2.67 -2.03 -4.47
N LYS A 63 -2.83 -2.47 -3.21
CA LYS A 63 -1.71 -2.78 -2.30
C LYS A 63 -0.76 -3.81 -2.89
N VAL A 64 -1.31 -4.86 -3.51
CA VAL A 64 -0.53 -5.97 -4.07
C VAL A 64 0.35 -5.49 -5.23
N ALA A 65 -0.15 -4.56 -6.05
CA ALA A 65 0.60 -3.97 -7.15
C ALA A 65 1.76 -3.10 -6.64
N MET A 66 1.51 -2.30 -5.60
CA MET A 66 2.57 -1.51 -4.95
C MET A 66 3.65 -2.40 -4.30
N LEU A 67 3.27 -3.48 -3.63
CA LEU A 67 4.22 -4.39 -2.98
C LEU A 67 5.10 -5.13 -4.00
N LYS A 68 4.52 -5.59 -5.11
CA LYS A 68 5.30 -6.18 -6.21
C LYS A 68 6.31 -5.18 -6.76
N HIS A 69 5.84 -3.96 -7.08
CA HIS A 69 6.70 -2.88 -7.51
C HIS A 69 7.79 -2.53 -6.50
N ARG A 70 7.50 -2.50 -5.19
CA ARG A 70 8.48 -2.20 -4.14
C ARG A 70 9.68 -3.14 -4.21
N ASN A 71 9.46 -4.41 -4.50
CA ASN A 71 10.51 -5.42 -4.62
C ASN A 71 11.36 -5.23 -5.89
N GLU A 72 10.74 -4.74 -6.97
CA GLU A 72 11.39 -4.53 -8.28
C GLU A 72 12.04 -3.14 -8.41
N CYS A 73 11.59 -2.14 -7.64
CA CYS A 73 11.96 -0.74 -7.82
C CYS A 73 13.41 -0.43 -7.44
N GLY A 74 14.03 -1.23 -6.57
CA GLY A 74 15.41 -1.02 -6.11
C GLY A 74 15.67 0.27 -5.30
N ARG A 75 14.66 1.14 -5.12
CA ARG A 75 14.71 2.33 -4.26
C ARG A 75 14.04 2.00 -2.94
N VAL A 76 14.84 1.73 -1.91
CA VAL A 76 14.37 1.53 -0.54
C VAL A 76 14.33 2.90 0.13
N SER A 77 13.21 3.24 0.77
CA SER A 77 13.02 4.51 1.49
C SER A 77 13.88 4.63 2.74
N ALA A 78 14.50 3.54 3.18
CA ALA A 78 15.62 3.58 4.10
C ALA A 78 16.84 4.02 3.29
N SER A 79 17.00 5.34 3.16
CA SER A 79 18.30 5.95 2.92
C SER A 79 19.31 5.31 3.88
N LEU A 80 20.30 4.62 3.33
CA LEU A 80 21.33 3.94 4.11
C LEU A 80 22.45 4.94 4.36
N SER A 81 22.53 5.46 5.58
CA SER A 81 23.57 6.40 6.00
C SER A 81 24.87 5.68 6.33
N CYS A 82 26.00 6.25 5.92
CA CYS A 82 27.30 5.81 6.37
C CYS A 82 27.47 6.07 7.88
N PRO A 83 28.01 5.11 8.66
CA PRO A 83 28.28 5.32 10.08
C PRO A 83 29.48 6.25 10.35
N LYS A 84 30.31 6.55 9.34
CA LYS A 84 31.56 7.31 9.48
C LYS A 84 31.50 8.71 8.86
N CYS A 85 30.50 9.03 8.05
CA CYS A 85 30.34 10.34 7.42
C CYS A 85 28.89 10.63 7.01
N ALA A 86 28.63 11.81 6.45
CA ALA A 86 27.30 12.24 6.02
C ALA A 86 26.81 11.62 4.69
N PHE A 87 27.52 10.62 4.15
CA PHE A 87 27.12 9.97 2.90
C PHE A 87 25.84 9.14 3.08
N VAL A 88 24.96 9.18 2.08
CA VAL A 88 23.68 8.47 2.06
C VAL A 88 23.52 7.72 0.75
N ALA A 89 23.34 6.40 0.85
CA ALA A 89 23.11 5.52 -0.28
C ALA A 89 21.63 5.13 -0.41
N GLN A 90 21.18 4.84 -1.64
CA GLN A 90 19.84 4.32 -1.91
C GLN A 90 19.81 2.78 -2.01
N ARG A 91 20.97 2.14 -2.09
CA ARG A 91 21.15 0.68 -2.14
C ARG A 91 22.28 0.26 -1.22
N SER A 92 22.19 -0.94 -0.65
CA SER A 92 23.24 -1.47 0.24
C SER A 92 24.58 -1.56 -0.45
N VAL A 93 24.61 -2.05 -1.70
CA VAL A 93 25.84 -2.20 -2.49
C VAL A 93 26.60 -0.87 -2.65
N ASP A 94 25.88 0.24 -2.82
CA ASP A 94 26.52 1.55 -2.95
C ASP A 94 27.11 2.02 -1.62
N LEU A 95 26.49 1.65 -0.48
CA LEU A 95 27.02 1.93 0.84
C LEU A 95 28.26 1.08 1.15
N ASP A 96 28.23 -0.22 0.82
CA ASP A 96 29.34 -1.14 1.01
C ASP A 96 30.59 -0.67 0.24
N VAL A 97 30.42 -0.33 -1.04
CA VAL A 97 31.51 0.20 -1.89
C VAL A 97 32.04 1.53 -1.35
N HIS A 98 31.16 2.42 -0.88
CA HIS A 98 31.58 3.68 -0.26
C HIS A 98 32.44 3.44 0.99
N ILE A 99 32.00 2.57 1.91
CA ILE A 99 32.74 2.26 3.14
C ILE A 99 34.10 1.66 2.79
N ALA A 100 34.15 0.73 1.82
CA ALA A 100 35.39 0.08 1.40
C ALA A 100 36.40 1.05 0.77
N THR A 101 35.95 1.95 -0.10
CA THR A 101 36.85 2.83 -0.87
C THR A 101 37.18 4.15 -0.18
N THR A 102 36.30 4.66 0.70
CA THR A 102 36.46 5.96 1.34
C THR A 102 36.96 5.85 2.78
N HIS A 103 36.63 4.76 3.47
CA HIS A 103 36.91 4.59 4.90
C HIS A 103 37.76 3.35 5.24
N PHE A 104 38.20 2.61 4.22
CA PHE A 104 39.10 1.45 4.31
C PHE A 104 40.24 1.59 3.28
N VAL A 105 40.78 2.80 3.14
CA VAL A 105 42.05 3.02 2.43
C VAL A 105 43.19 2.67 3.40
N LEU A 106 44.10 1.78 2.98
CA LEU A 106 45.38 1.52 3.66
C LEU A 106 46.32 2.72 3.55
#